data_AF-A0A919F4Z0-F1
#
_entry.id   AF-A0A919F4Z0-F1
#
_cell.length_a   1.000
_cell.length_b   1.000
_cell.length_c   1.000
_cell.angle_alpha   90.00
_cell.angle_beta   90.00
_cell.angle_gamma   90.00
#
_symmetry.space_group_name_H-M   'P 1'
#
loop_
_entity.id
_entity.type
_entity.pdbx_description
1 polymer ?
#
loop_
_entity_poly.entity_id
_entity_poly.type
_entity_poly.pdbx_seq_one_letter_code
_entity_poly.pdbx_strand_id
1 'polypeptide(L)' 'MSNTPETTYRSWMCVVCGFIYHEADGLPEEGIAPGTRWEDIPDTWTCPDCGVTKDDFEMVEL' A
#
# COMPACT_ATOMS: atom_id res chain seq x y z
N MET A 1 25.10 11.33 -3.09
CA MET A 1 23.72 11.72 -3.45
C MET A 1 22.94 10.43 -3.36
N SER A 2 22.13 10.13 -2.35
CA SER A 2 21.16 10.98 -1.66
C SER A 2 20.89 10.40 -0.26
N ASN A 3 21.05 11.23 0.78
CA ASN A 3 20.47 10.94 2.10
C ASN A 3 19.02 11.46 2.07
N THR A 4 18.09 10.61 1.66
CA THR A 4 16.67 10.83 1.96
C THR A 4 16.44 10.21 3.33
N PRO A 5 15.82 10.91 4.30
CA PRO A 5 15.54 10.34 5.61
C PRO A 5 14.80 9.02 5.43
N GLU A 6 15.25 7.98 6.14
CA GLU A 6 14.63 6.66 6.22
C GLU A 6 13.23 6.76 6.85
N THR A 7 12.28 7.41 6.17
CA THR A 7 10.87 7.13 6.41
C THR A 7 10.65 5.72 5.94
N THR A 8 10.74 4.76 6.86
CA THR A 8 10.45 3.35 6.62
C THR A 8 9.00 3.25 6.19
N TYR A 9 8.77 3.28 4.89
CA TYR A 9 7.48 3.00 4.27
C TYR A 9 7.28 1.49 4.27
N ARG A 10 6.07 1.06 4.61
CA ARG A 10 5.71 -0.35 4.62
C ARG A 10 5.14 -0.75 3.27
N SER A 11 5.29 -2.03 2.96
CA SER A 11 4.62 -2.63 1.82
C SER A 11 3.56 -3.60 2.33
N TRP A 12 2.45 -3.71 1.62
CA TRP A 12 1.29 -4.50 2.01
C TRP A 12 0.90 -5.40 0.85
N MET A 13 0.94 -6.70 1.07
CA MET A 13 0.61 -7.70 0.05
C MET A 13 -0.78 -8.25 0.29
N CYS A 14 -1.62 -8.20 -0.73
CA CYS A 14 -2.90 -8.89 -0.75
C CYS A 14 -2.65 -10.39 -0.72
N VAL A 15 -3.13 -11.08 0.32
CA VAL A 15 -2.91 -12.54 0.45
C VAL A 15 -3.78 -13.35 -0.51
N VAL A 16 -4.75 -12.72 -1.16
CA VAL A 16 -5.70 -13.35 -2.09
C VAL A 16 -5.17 -13.40 -3.52
N CYS A 17 -4.62 -12.29 -4.03
CA CYS A 17 -4.11 -12.20 -5.41
C CYS A 17 -2.61 -11.94 -5.53
N GLY A 18 -1.93 -11.54 -4.45
CA GLY A 18 -0.51 -11.19 -4.47
C GLY A 18 -0.19 -9.76 -4.89
N PHE A 19 -1.19 -8.89 -5.07
CA PHE A 19 -0.97 -7.46 -5.31
C PHE A 19 -0.17 -6.81 -4.17
N ILE A 20 0.80 -5.96 -4.48
CA ILE A 20 1.63 -5.28 -3.48
C ILE A 20 1.39 -3.78 -3.55
N TYR A 21 0.89 -3.22 -2.45
CA TYR A 21 0.82 -1.79 -2.22
C TYR A 21 2.07 -1.29 -1.51
N HIS A 22 2.76 -0.32 -2.09
CA HIS A 22 3.92 0.34 -1.47
C HIS A 22 3.51 1.72 -0.95
N GLU A 23 3.62 1.98 0.36
CA GLU A 23 3.26 3.30 0.91
C GLU A 23 4.09 4.44 0.28
N ALA A 24 5.35 4.17 -0.08
CA ALA A 24 6.22 5.13 -0.74
C ALA A 24 5.66 5.59 -2.10
N ASP A 25 5.15 4.66 -2.89
CA ASP A 25 4.65 4.91 -4.25
C ASP A 25 3.17 5.31 -4.24
N GLY A 26 2.43 4.91 -3.20
CA GLY A 26 0.98 5.06 -3.16
C GLY A 26 0.32 4.23 -4.27
N LEU A 27 -0.84 4.69 -4.72
CA LEU A 27 -1.55 4.12 -5.87
C LEU A 27 -2.33 5.22 -6.61
N PRO A 28 -1.65 6.09 -7.38
CA PRO A 28 -2.26 7.28 -7.96
C PRO A 28 -3.41 6.99 -8.94
N GLU A 29 -3.38 5.82 -9.57
CA GLU A 29 -4.45 5.32 -10.45
C GLU A 29 -5.79 5.15 -9.70
N GLU A 30 -5.74 4.74 -8.43
CA GLU A 30 -6.89 4.62 -7.53
C GLU A 30 -7.11 5.89 -6.70
N GLY A 31 -6.35 6.96 -6.97
CA GLY A 31 -6.41 8.23 -6.24
C GLY A 31 -5.67 8.24 -4.90
N ILE A 32 -4.80 7.26 -4.63
CA ILE A 32 -3.97 7.21 -3.43
C ILE A 32 -2.61 7.85 -3.75
N ALA A 33 -2.29 8.97 -3.10
CA ALA A 33 -1.06 9.70 -3.39
C ALA A 33 0.20 8.94 -2.91
N PRO A 34 1.37 9.13 -3.54
CA PRO A 34 2.64 8.61 -3.03
C PRO A 34 2.93 9.11 -1.62
N GLY A 35 3.43 8.23 -0.75
CA GLY A 35 3.67 8.51 0.67
C GLY A 35 2.46 8.31 1.57
N THR A 36 1.30 7.88 1.04
CA THR A 36 0.11 7.60 1.85
C THR A 36 0.34 6.34 2.69
N ARG A 37 0.20 6.45 4.01
CA ARG A 37 0.33 5.29 4.90
C ARG A 37 -0.88 4.37 4.77
N TRP A 38 -0.69 3.09 5.05
CA TRP A 38 -1.78 2.12 5.04
C TRP A 38 -2.90 2.46 6.03
N GLU A 39 -2.55 3.07 7.16
CA GLU A 39 -3.52 3.58 8.14
C GLU A 39 -4.37 4.74 7.61
N ASP A 40 -3.85 5.50 6.63
CA ASP A 40 -4.55 6.64 6.02
C ASP A 40 -5.46 6.23 4.86
N ILE A 41 -5.32 5.00 4.33
CA ILE A 41 -6.21 4.49 3.27
C ILE A 41 -7.60 4.23 3.87
N PRO A 42 -8.69 4.69 3.24
CA PRO A 42 -10.05 4.41 3.73
C PRO A 42 -10.34 2.90 3.85
N ASP A 43 -11.06 2.48 4.89
CA ASP A 43 -11.47 1.07 5.06
C ASP A 43 -12.41 0.56 3.96
N THR A 44 -13.04 1.48 3.24
CA THR A 44 -13.86 1.18 2.05
C THR A 44 -13.03 0.89 0.80
N TRP A 45 -11.71 1.12 0.83
CA TRP A 45 -10.84 0.80 -0.29
C TRP A 45 -10.72 -0.72 -0.45
N THR A 46 -10.70 -1.16 -1.70
CA THR A 46 -10.59 -2.56 -2.07
C THR A 46 -9.41 -2.76 -3.00
N CYS A 47 -8.79 -3.94 -2.96
CA CYS A 47 -7.72 -4.34 -3.86
C CYS A 47 -8.15 -4.11 -5.32
N PRO A 48 -7.38 -3.38 -6.15
CA PRO A 48 -7.74 -3.11 -7.55
C PRO A 48 -7.77 -4.39 -8.40
N ASP A 49 -6.97 -5.40 -8.02
CA ASP A 49 -6.84 -6.64 -8.79
C ASP A 49 -7.96 -7.66 -8.50
N CYS A 50 -8.47 -7.72 -7.27
CA CYS A 50 -9.43 -8.77 -6.87
C CYS A 50 -10.64 -8.30 -6.06
N GLY A 51 -10.69 -7.03 -5.64
CA GLY A 51 -11.86 -6.43 -4.97
C GLY A 51 -12.04 -6.79 -3.50
N VAL A 52 -11.09 -7.47 -2.87
CA VAL A 52 -11.12 -7.74 -1.41
C VAL A 52 -10.77 -6.48 -0.60
N THR A 53 -11.16 -6.43 0.67
CA THR A 53 -10.91 -5.26 1.52
C THR A 53 -9.47 -5.23 2.06
N LYS A 54 -9.12 -4.15 2.76
CA LYS A 54 -7.83 -4.00 3.44
C LYS A 54 -7.52 -5.10 4.46
N ASP A 55 -8.54 -5.79 4.97
CA ASP A 55 -8.37 -6.86 5.96
C ASP A 55 -7.63 -8.08 5.38
N ASP A 56 -7.67 -8.26 4.06
CA ASP A 56 -7.00 -9.34 3.33
C ASP A 56 -5.58 -8.96 2.87
N PHE A 57 -4.97 -7.95 3.50
CA PHE A 57 -3.60 -7.54 3.24
C PHE A 57 -2.71 -7.78 4.46
N GLU A 58 -1.52 -8.32 4.21
CA GLU A 58 -0.48 -8.48 5.22
C GLU A 58 0.70 -7.56 4.93
N MET A 59 1.27 -7.01 6.00
CA MET A 59 2.50 -6.23 5.89
C MET A 59 3.66 -7.14 5.49
N VAL A 60 4.40 -6.73 4.48
CA VAL A 60 5.61 -7.40 4.01
C VAL A 60 6.79 -6.45 4.11
N GLU A 61 7.89 -6.95 4.65
CA GLU A 61 9.19 -6.27 4.62
C GLU A 61 9.86 -6.59 3.27
N LEU A 62 10.09 -5.55 2.46
CA LEU A 62 10.73 -5.63 1.14
C LEU A 62 12.02 -4.81 1.09
#